data_AF-A0A9P0HBK4-F1
#
_entry.id   AF-A0A9P0HBK4-F1
#
_cell.length_a   1.000
_cell.length_b   1.000
_cell.length_c   1.000
_cell.angle_alpha   90.00
_cell.angle_beta   90.00
_cell.angle_gamma   90.00
#
_symmetry.space_group_name_H-M   'P 1'
#
loop_
_entity.id
_entity.type
_entity.pdbx_description
1 polymer ?
#
loop_
_entity_poly.entity_id
_entity_poly.type
_entity_poly.pdbx_seq_one_letter_code
_entity_poly.pdbx_strand_id
1 'polypeptide(L)'
;MCFNPKSNVTVGTMELSSLVDVVGRWIQELVRLGEKYLWVQIFENRGAMMGCSNPHPHCQIWATSFFPNEPRIKDLYQKEYYAKYKRPLLMDYVRKELDLKERIVFQNDSWVVLVPFWAVWPYETMILPLTHVRRMYDLNETQIRDLADAMKRLSTRYDNMFKVTFPYSMGWHGAPTGEFRNTPMDHWVFHGIYYPPLVRSATVKKFMVGYEMLAQSQRDITPEKAAEVLRNLSESHFYLELKMQKEKVSSKKKRGGASDRSAKSNIGDKGQKASDKGETKSKTQIPKTSK
;
A
#
# COMPACT_ATOMS: atom_id res chain seq x y z
N MET A 1 9.41 11.78 1.16
CA MET A 1 9.41 11.59 -0.31
C MET A 1 7.99 11.30 -0.75
N CYS A 2 7.37 12.17 -1.54
CA CYS A 2 6.03 11.92 -2.09
C CYS A 2 6.09 10.85 -3.19
N PHE A 3 5.09 9.97 -3.26
CA PHE A 3 5.04 8.89 -4.23
C PHE A 3 4.42 9.30 -5.57
N ASN A 4 3.48 10.23 -5.55
CA ASN A 4 2.74 10.64 -6.73
C ASN A 4 2.27 12.09 -6.58
N PRO A 5 2.20 12.90 -7.65
CA PRO A 5 1.62 14.24 -7.55
C PRO A 5 0.15 14.25 -7.13
N LYS A 6 -0.60 13.16 -7.34
CA LYS A 6 -2.01 13.06 -6.95
C LYS A 6 -2.14 12.67 -5.48
N SER A 7 -2.89 13.45 -4.70
CA SER A 7 -3.17 13.17 -3.28
C SER A 7 -4.21 12.07 -3.04
N ASN A 8 -4.96 11.66 -4.07
CA ASN A 8 -6.07 10.70 -3.97
C ASN A 8 -5.73 9.30 -4.48
N VAL A 9 -4.44 8.97 -4.58
CA VAL A 9 -3.96 7.63 -4.93
C VAL A 9 -3.18 7.03 -3.76
N THR A 10 -3.10 5.71 -3.74
CA THR A 10 -2.39 4.93 -2.73
C THR A 10 -1.60 3.83 -3.43
N VAL A 11 -0.70 3.13 -2.73
CA VAL A 11 0.09 2.04 -3.32
C VAL A 11 -0.79 1.00 -4.03
N GLY A 12 -1.96 0.64 -3.45
CA GLY A 12 -2.90 -0.31 -4.07
C GLY A 12 -3.62 0.21 -5.32
N THR A 13 -3.67 1.54 -5.55
CA THR A 13 -4.40 2.17 -6.66
C THR A 13 -3.53 2.88 -7.68
N MET A 14 -2.22 3.01 -7.42
CA MET A 14 -1.25 3.58 -8.35
C MET A 14 -1.00 2.65 -9.54
N GLU A 15 -0.64 3.22 -10.69
CA GLU A 15 -0.14 2.45 -11.83
C GLU A 15 1.18 1.77 -11.49
N LEU A 16 1.43 0.59 -12.06
CA LEU A 16 2.63 -0.19 -11.77
C LEU A 16 3.91 0.59 -12.10
N SER A 17 3.92 1.33 -13.22
CA SER A 17 5.05 2.19 -13.62
C SER A 17 5.37 3.25 -12.57
N SER A 18 4.35 3.89 -11.97
CA SER A 18 4.57 4.87 -10.91
C SER A 18 5.17 4.25 -9.65
N LEU A 19 4.88 2.98 -9.36
CA LEU A 19 5.49 2.27 -8.23
C LEU A 19 6.93 1.85 -8.53
N VAL A 20 7.23 1.49 -9.78
CA VAL A 20 8.62 1.28 -10.24
C VAL A 20 9.44 2.55 -10.04
N ASP A 21 8.89 3.72 -10.38
CA ASP A 21 9.55 5.01 -10.16
C ASP A 21 9.80 5.26 -8.66
N VAL A 22 8.85 4.91 -7.79
CA VAL A 22 9.02 5.03 -6.32
C VAL A 22 10.19 4.17 -5.83
N VAL A 23 10.28 2.91 -6.26
CA VAL A 23 11.40 2.02 -5.90
C VAL A 23 12.72 2.58 -6.45
N GLY A 24 12.73 3.10 -7.68
CA GLY A 24 13.89 3.77 -8.26
C GLY A 24 14.35 4.97 -7.43
N ARG A 25 13.43 5.79 -6.93
CA ARG A 25 13.75 6.93 -6.02
C ARG A 25 14.28 6.46 -4.67
N TRP A 26 13.74 5.38 -4.11
CA TRP A 26 14.30 4.77 -2.90
C TRP A 26 15.74 4.33 -3.10
N ILE A 27 16.05 3.66 -4.21
CA ILE A 27 17.42 3.27 -4.55
C ILE A 27 18.34 4.49 -4.66
N GLN A 28 17.91 5.55 -5.34
CA GLN A 28 18.69 6.79 -5.46
C GLN A 28 19.02 7.40 -4.09
N GLU A 29 18.03 7.53 -3.21
CA GLU A 29 18.23 8.07 -1.85
C GLU A 29 19.09 7.14 -0.99
N LEU A 30 18.93 5.82 -1.12
CA LEU A 30 19.73 4.83 -0.40
C LEU A 30 21.21 4.90 -0.81
N VAL A 31 21.48 5.05 -2.10
CA VAL A 31 22.84 5.25 -2.63
C VAL A 31 23.44 6.56 -2.12
N ARG A 32 22.72 7.68 -2.30
CA ARG A 32 23.18 9.01 -1.93
C ARG A 32 23.45 9.15 -0.43
N LEU A 33 22.53 8.70 0.41
CA LEU A 33 22.68 8.77 1.87
C LEU A 33 23.65 7.71 2.40
N GLY A 34 23.67 6.54 1.76
CA GLY A 34 24.54 5.42 2.14
C GLY A 34 26.03 5.65 1.87
N GLU A 35 26.39 6.73 1.17
CA GLU A 35 27.78 7.21 1.10
C GLU A 35 28.31 7.71 2.44
N LYS A 36 27.44 8.33 3.23
CA LYS A 36 27.83 9.02 4.47
C LYS A 36 27.33 8.32 5.73
N TYR A 37 26.15 7.73 5.67
CA TYR A 37 25.46 7.22 6.85
C TYR A 37 25.53 5.70 6.95
N LEU A 38 25.70 5.21 8.18
CA LEU A 38 25.79 3.79 8.49
C LEU A 38 24.46 3.06 8.22
N TRP A 39 23.35 3.72 8.54
CA TRP A 39 22.01 3.18 8.31
C TRP A 39 21.11 4.20 7.62
N VAL A 40 20.36 3.73 6.64
CA VAL A 40 19.35 4.52 5.93
C VAL A 40 18.04 3.77 6.00
N GLN A 41 17.12 4.26 6.83
CA GLN A 41 15.82 3.65 7.05
C GLN A 41 14.77 4.29 6.14
N ILE A 42 14.29 3.53 5.16
CA ILE A 42 13.10 3.88 4.37
C ILE A 42 11.88 3.28 5.07
N PHE A 43 10.86 4.10 5.33
CA PHE A 43 9.62 3.64 5.96
C PHE A 43 8.41 4.49 5.55
N GLU A 44 7.22 3.90 5.55
CA GLU A 44 5.94 4.58 5.33
C GLU A 44 5.02 4.34 6.54
N ASN A 45 4.34 5.41 6.97
CA ASN A 45 3.21 5.32 7.89
C ASN A 45 1.93 5.69 7.12
N ARG A 46 1.06 4.72 6.90
CA ARG A 46 -0.18 4.89 6.14
C ARG A 46 -1.38 4.94 7.07
N GLY A 47 -2.19 5.99 6.90
CA GLY A 47 -3.45 6.20 7.62
C GLY A 47 -3.29 6.86 8.99
N ALA A 48 -4.30 7.61 9.40
CA ALA A 48 -4.30 8.37 10.67
C ALA A 48 -4.09 7.48 11.91
N MET A 49 -4.52 6.22 11.85
CA MET A 49 -4.32 5.24 12.92
C MET A 49 -2.83 4.98 13.22
N MET A 50 -1.95 5.20 12.24
CA MET A 50 -0.49 5.07 12.36
C MET A 50 0.21 6.40 12.58
N GLY A 51 -0.53 7.46 12.97
CA GLY A 51 0.02 8.79 13.23
C GLY A 51 0.31 9.63 11.98
N CYS A 52 -0.17 9.21 10.80
CA CYS A 52 -0.03 9.97 9.58
C CYS A 52 -1.08 11.09 9.49
N SER A 53 -0.65 12.36 9.57
CA SER A 53 -1.52 13.54 9.54
C SER A 53 -1.78 14.10 8.13
N ASN A 54 -0.90 13.81 7.16
CA ASN A 54 -1.03 14.26 5.78
C ASN A 54 -1.48 13.08 4.89
N PRO A 55 -2.66 13.14 4.25
CA PRO A 55 -3.21 12.03 3.47
C PRO A 55 -2.50 11.79 2.13
N HIS A 56 -1.63 12.71 1.70
CA HIS A 56 -0.88 12.55 0.45
C HIS A 56 0.05 11.33 0.51
N PRO A 57 0.15 10.49 -0.53
CA PRO A 57 0.95 9.27 -0.48
C PRO A 57 2.45 9.58 -0.42
N HIS A 58 3.12 9.21 0.67
CA HIS A 58 4.53 9.50 0.89
C HIS A 58 5.21 8.52 1.85
N CYS A 59 6.52 8.42 1.76
CA CYS A 59 7.37 7.78 2.78
C CYS A 59 8.29 8.81 3.45
N GLN A 60 8.97 8.36 4.49
CA GLN A 60 10.08 9.05 5.14
C GLN A 60 11.37 8.24 4.95
N ILE A 61 12.50 8.95 4.98
CA ILE A 61 13.83 8.34 4.92
C ILE A 61 14.68 9.00 5.99
N TRP A 62 15.08 8.23 6.99
CA TRP A 62 15.94 8.71 8.08
C TRP A 62 17.30 8.05 7.96
N ALA A 63 18.36 8.86 7.96
CA ALA A 63 19.73 8.38 7.88
C ALA A 63 20.48 8.68 9.17
N THR A 64 21.18 7.68 9.71
CA THR A 64 21.86 7.76 11.00
C THR A 64 23.31 7.34 10.88
N SER A 65 24.19 8.02 11.62
CA SER A 65 25.61 7.64 11.76
C SER A 65 25.82 6.45 12.69
N PHE A 66 24.79 6.06 13.45
CA PHE A 66 24.77 4.90 14.33
C PHE A 66 23.85 3.80 13.79
N PHE A 67 24.02 2.59 14.30
CA PHE A 67 23.22 1.42 13.95
C PHE A 67 21.97 1.36 14.85
N PRO A 68 20.73 1.54 14.34
CA PRO A 68 19.53 1.53 15.18
C PRO A 68 19.28 0.16 15.83
N ASN A 69 18.45 0.12 16.88
CA ASN A 69 18.23 -1.08 17.70
C ASN A 69 17.79 -2.32 16.89
N GLU A 70 16.73 -2.19 16.10
CA GLU A 70 16.18 -3.29 15.30
C GLU A 70 17.19 -3.90 14.32
N PRO A 71 17.81 -3.12 13.41
CA PRO A 71 18.74 -3.69 12.46
C PRO A 71 20.07 -4.12 13.12
N ARG A 72 20.47 -3.54 14.26
CA ARG A 72 21.62 -4.03 15.05
C ARG A 72 21.38 -5.44 15.59
N ILE A 73 20.18 -5.72 16.12
CA ILE A 73 19.81 -7.06 16.61
C ILE A 73 19.76 -8.05 15.43
N LYS A 74 19.17 -7.63 14.30
CA LYS A 74 19.11 -8.46 13.09
C LYS A 74 20.49 -8.75 12.51
N ASP A 75 21.41 -7.80 12.53
CA ASP A 75 22.79 -8.01 12.07
C ASP A 75 23.48 -9.10 12.89
N LEU A 76 23.41 -9.00 14.22
CA LEU A 76 23.99 -9.96 15.15
C LEU A 76 23.52 -11.39 14.86
N TYR A 77 22.21 -11.62 14.89
CA TYR A 77 21.67 -12.98 14.74
C TYR A 77 21.80 -13.55 13.32
N GLN A 78 21.68 -12.71 12.29
CA GLN A 78 21.95 -13.16 10.92
C GLN A 78 23.42 -13.55 10.74
N LYS A 79 24.34 -12.77 11.32
CA LYS A 79 25.79 -13.04 11.29
C LYS A 79 26.15 -14.32 12.03
N GLU A 80 25.60 -14.53 13.22
CA GLU A 80 25.79 -15.77 14.00
C GLU A 80 25.27 -17.00 13.24
N TYR A 81 24.07 -16.91 12.65
CA TYR A 81 23.52 -17.98 11.82
C TYR A 81 24.42 -18.28 10.62
N TYR A 82 24.85 -17.24 9.90
CA TYR A 82 25.73 -17.39 8.75
C TYR A 82 27.09 -17.98 9.13
N ALA A 83 27.66 -17.59 10.28
CA ALA A 83 28.90 -18.15 10.78
C ALA A 83 28.80 -19.67 10.99
N LYS A 84 27.66 -20.14 11.51
CA LYS A 84 27.38 -21.55 11.79
C LYS A 84 27.03 -22.37 10.55
N TYR A 85 26.16 -21.86 9.68
CA TYR A 85 25.56 -22.64 8.58
C TYR A 85 26.08 -22.27 7.19
N LYS A 86 26.88 -21.20 7.07
CA LYS A 86 27.43 -20.67 5.80
C LYS A 86 26.36 -20.35 4.74
N ARG A 87 25.13 -20.08 5.18
CA ARG A 87 23.99 -19.66 4.35
C ARG A 87 23.22 -18.57 5.08
N PRO A 88 22.63 -17.58 4.37
CA PRO A 88 21.87 -16.52 5.03
C PRO A 88 20.58 -17.08 5.65
N LEU A 89 20.30 -16.70 6.90
CA LEU A 89 19.15 -17.19 7.68
C LEU A 89 17.84 -17.07 6.90
N LEU A 90 17.59 -15.88 6.34
CA LEU A 90 16.33 -15.60 5.65
C LEU A 90 16.21 -16.33 4.31
N MET A 91 17.31 -16.71 3.65
CA MET A 91 17.23 -17.56 2.45
C MET A 91 16.82 -18.99 2.79
N ASP A 92 17.34 -19.54 3.89
CA ASP A 92 16.90 -20.86 4.38
C ASP A 92 15.45 -20.82 4.87
N TYR A 93 15.04 -19.72 5.49
CA TYR A 93 13.64 -19.49 5.89
C TYR A 93 12.70 -19.44 4.67
N VAL A 94 13.06 -18.68 3.63
CA VAL A 94 12.27 -18.61 2.37
C VAL A 94 12.11 -20.00 1.75
N ARG A 95 13.19 -20.78 1.64
CA ARG A 95 13.12 -22.16 1.12
C ARG A 95 12.11 -23.00 1.90
N LYS A 96 12.20 -22.98 3.24
CA LYS A 96 11.29 -23.72 4.10
C LYS A 96 9.83 -23.29 3.96
N GLU A 97 9.57 -22.00 3.82
CA GLU A 97 8.21 -21.48 3.60
C GLU A 97 7.65 -21.84 2.22
N LEU A 98 8.50 -21.89 1.19
CA LEU A 98 8.11 -22.35 -0.15
C LEU A 98 7.81 -23.85 -0.21
N ASP A 99 8.47 -24.65 0.63
CA ASP A 99 8.18 -26.08 0.78
C ASP A 99 6.85 -26.32 1.52
N LEU A 100 6.61 -25.61 2.63
CA LEU A 100 5.41 -25.77 3.47
C LEU A 100 4.17 -25.11 2.88
N LYS A 101 4.31 -23.94 2.24
CA LYS A 101 3.25 -23.14 1.58
C LYS A 101 2.11 -22.61 2.48
N GLU A 102 2.05 -23.01 3.75
CA GLU A 102 0.99 -22.63 4.70
C GLU A 102 0.89 -21.12 4.91
N ARG A 103 2.02 -20.42 5.00
CA ARG A 103 2.06 -18.98 5.33
C ARG A 103 2.31 -18.04 4.15
N ILE A 104 2.43 -18.59 2.95
CA ILE A 104 2.60 -17.81 1.71
C ILE A 104 1.32 -17.04 1.42
N VAL A 105 1.38 -15.72 1.22
CA VAL A 105 0.21 -14.96 0.73
C VAL A 105 0.15 -15.06 -0.80
N PHE A 106 1.27 -14.78 -1.47
CA PHE A 106 1.46 -15.01 -2.91
C PHE A 106 2.96 -14.90 -3.25
N GLN A 107 3.31 -15.22 -4.49
CA GLN A 107 4.64 -14.97 -5.05
C GLN A 107 4.52 -14.42 -6.48
N ASN A 108 5.56 -13.74 -6.95
CA ASN A 108 5.83 -13.49 -8.37
C ASN A 108 7.24 -14.01 -8.71
N ASP A 109 7.79 -13.63 -9.85
CA ASP A 109 9.02 -14.22 -10.38
C ASP A 109 10.27 -13.91 -9.53
N SER A 110 10.25 -12.80 -8.78
CA SER A 110 11.40 -12.36 -7.97
C SER A 110 11.13 -12.34 -6.46
N TRP A 111 9.88 -12.31 -6.02
CA TRP A 111 9.51 -12.08 -4.62
C TRP A 111 8.45 -13.04 -4.10
N VAL A 112 8.58 -13.36 -2.81
CA VAL A 112 7.56 -14.04 -2.03
C VAL A 112 7.02 -13.09 -0.96
N VAL A 113 5.70 -13.07 -0.83
CA VAL A 113 5.01 -12.37 0.25
C VAL A 113 4.38 -13.42 1.16
N LEU A 114 4.68 -13.33 2.46
CA LEU A 114 4.25 -14.31 3.46
C LEU A 114 3.92 -13.64 4.79
N VAL A 115 3.15 -14.33 5.63
CA VAL A 115 3.00 -13.96 7.05
C VAL A 115 4.11 -14.69 7.82
N PRO A 116 5.03 -13.99 8.49
CA PRO A 116 6.13 -14.69 9.15
C PRO A 116 5.63 -15.59 10.28
N PHE A 117 6.27 -16.73 10.50
CA PHE A 117 5.93 -17.65 11.60
C PHE A 117 5.94 -16.94 12.97
N TRP A 118 6.82 -15.95 13.14
CA TRP A 118 6.96 -15.13 14.34
C TRP A 118 6.14 -13.82 14.32
N ALA A 119 5.16 -13.68 13.41
CA ALA A 119 4.34 -12.48 13.31
C ALA A 119 3.74 -12.07 14.66
N VAL A 120 3.77 -10.77 14.97
CA VAL A 120 3.17 -10.18 16.17
C VAL A 120 1.90 -9.42 15.83
N TRP A 121 1.90 -8.72 14.68
CA TRP A 121 0.70 -8.02 14.20
C TRP A 121 -0.27 -8.99 13.52
N PRO A 122 -1.59 -8.75 13.56
CA PRO A 122 -2.61 -9.73 13.16
C PRO A 122 -2.46 -10.21 11.72
N TYR A 123 -2.12 -9.29 10.82
CA TYR A 123 -1.87 -9.56 9.41
C TYR A 123 -0.48 -9.06 9.02
N GLU A 124 0.51 -9.23 9.91
CA GLU A 124 1.91 -8.90 9.60
C GLU A 124 2.36 -9.63 8.33
N THR A 125 3.10 -8.96 7.45
CA THR A 125 3.67 -9.62 6.27
C THR A 125 5.11 -9.21 6.05
N MET A 126 5.88 -10.15 5.51
CA MET A 126 7.21 -9.89 4.97
C MET A 126 7.19 -10.02 3.44
N ILE A 127 7.96 -9.15 2.77
CA ILE A 127 8.32 -9.29 1.36
C ILE A 127 9.79 -9.69 1.32
N LEU A 128 10.07 -10.88 0.77
CA LEU A 128 11.40 -11.49 0.72
C LEU A 128 11.77 -11.84 -0.72
N PRO A 129 13.03 -11.67 -1.14
CA PRO A 129 13.46 -12.02 -2.48
C PRO A 129 13.63 -13.53 -2.60
N LEU A 130 13.36 -14.08 -3.79
CA LEU A 130 13.58 -15.50 -4.10
C LEU A 130 15.06 -15.82 -4.35
N THR A 131 15.85 -14.80 -4.66
CA THR A 131 17.31 -14.86 -4.82
C THR A 131 18.00 -14.02 -3.76
N HIS A 132 19.25 -14.36 -3.41
CA HIS A 132 19.97 -13.64 -2.37
C HIS A 132 20.32 -12.20 -2.84
N VAL A 133 19.75 -11.22 -2.14
CA VAL A 133 20.01 -9.79 -2.34
C VAL A 133 20.36 -9.19 -0.98
N ARG A 134 21.43 -8.41 -0.87
CA ARG A 134 21.88 -7.82 0.41
C ARG A 134 21.24 -6.47 0.66
N ARG A 135 21.14 -5.64 -0.37
CA ARG A 135 20.63 -4.26 -0.30
C ARG A 135 19.69 -3.94 -1.45
N MET A 136 18.84 -2.94 -1.27
CA MET A 136 17.87 -2.54 -2.30
C MET A 136 18.54 -2.10 -3.61
N TYR A 137 19.71 -1.46 -3.54
CA TYR A 137 20.44 -1.03 -4.74
C TYR A 137 21.20 -2.15 -5.45
N ASP A 138 21.16 -3.38 -4.93
CA ASP A 138 21.69 -4.56 -5.63
C ASP A 138 20.63 -5.20 -6.56
N LEU A 139 19.39 -4.68 -6.58
CA LEU A 139 18.30 -5.19 -7.40
C LEU A 139 18.48 -4.86 -8.88
N ASN A 140 18.20 -5.83 -9.75
CA ASN A 140 18.10 -5.59 -11.19
C ASN A 140 16.71 -5.04 -11.61
N GLU A 141 16.58 -4.63 -12.87
CA GLU A 141 15.35 -4.01 -13.39
C GLU A 141 14.10 -4.90 -13.25
N THR A 142 14.24 -6.21 -13.48
CA THR A 142 13.15 -7.18 -13.31
C THR A 142 12.74 -7.26 -11.84
N GLN A 143 13.70 -7.41 -10.92
CA GLN A 143 13.42 -7.48 -9.49
C GLN A 143 12.79 -6.19 -8.96
N ILE A 144 13.15 -5.02 -9.50
CA ILE A 144 12.53 -3.73 -9.17
C ILE A 144 11.06 -3.70 -9.62
N ARG A 145 10.78 -4.14 -10.85
CA ARG A 145 9.41 -4.23 -11.38
C ARG A 145 8.56 -5.19 -10.56
N ASP A 146 9.10 -6.35 -10.24
CA ASP A 146 8.42 -7.37 -9.47
C ASP A 146 8.23 -6.94 -8.00
N LEU A 147 9.11 -6.12 -7.46
CA LEU A 147 8.93 -5.53 -6.13
C LEU A 147 7.73 -4.57 -6.11
N ALA A 148 7.64 -3.72 -7.12
CA ALA A 148 6.51 -2.81 -7.30
C ALA A 148 5.19 -3.58 -7.48
N ASP A 149 5.20 -4.69 -8.22
CA ASP A 149 4.05 -5.60 -8.35
C ASP A 149 3.66 -6.21 -7.00
N ALA A 150 4.62 -6.76 -6.26
CA ALA A 150 4.38 -7.35 -4.95
C ALA A 150 3.79 -6.33 -3.96
N MET A 151 4.33 -5.11 -3.91
CA MET A 151 3.79 -4.02 -3.09
C MET A 151 2.34 -3.68 -3.47
N LYS A 152 2.03 -3.60 -4.78
CA LYS A 152 0.69 -3.28 -5.27
C LYS A 152 -0.32 -4.36 -4.91
N ARG A 153 0.02 -5.62 -5.18
CA ARG A 153 -0.84 -6.79 -4.90
C ARG A 153 -1.08 -6.97 -3.40
N LEU A 154 -0.06 -6.77 -2.57
CA LEU A 154 -0.19 -6.81 -1.12
C LEU A 154 -1.08 -5.66 -0.60
N SER A 155 -0.81 -4.42 -1.00
CA SER A 155 -1.60 -3.26 -0.59
C SER A 155 -3.06 -3.37 -1.02
N THR A 156 -3.31 -3.96 -2.21
CA THR A 156 -4.67 -4.20 -2.72
C THR A 156 -5.42 -5.22 -1.86
N ARG A 157 -4.76 -6.32 -1.46
CA ARG A 157 -5.36 -7.30 -0.54
C ARG A 157 -5.68 -6.69 0.80
N TYR A 158 -4.75 -5.94 1.38
CA TYR A 158 -4.99 -5.22 2.62
C TYR A 158 -6.21 -4.32 2.53
N ASP A 159 -6.29 -3.49 1.49
CA ASP A 159 -7.43 -2.58 1.29
C ASP A 159 -8.74 -3.35 1.06
N ASN A 160 -8.68 -4.49 0.39
CA ASN A 160 -9.82 -5.36 0.14
C ASN A 160 -10.34 -6.07 1.39
N MET A 161 -9.50 -6.31 2.40
CA MET A 161 -9.85 -7.11 3.59
C MET A 161 -11.04 -6.53 4.35
N PHE A 162 -11.04 -5.22 4.56
CA PHE A 162 -12.13 -4.50 5.22
C PHE A 162 -12.71 -3.37 4.37
N LYS A 163 -12.39 -3.34 3.07
CA LYS A 163 -12.89 -2.35 2.08
C LYS A 163 -12.64 -0.91 2.53
N VAL A 164 -11.42 -0.66 3.01
CA VAL A 164 -10.94 0.66 3.46
C VAL A 164 -9.50 0.87 3.02
N THR A 165 -9.02 2.10 3.08
CA THR A 165 -7.57 2.39 3.04
C THR A 165 -6.92 1.76 4.27
N PHE A 166 -6.30 0.60 4.10
CA PHE A 166 -5.82 -0.21 5.21
C PHE A 166 -4.56 0.43 5.83
N PRO A 167 -4.57 0.74 7.14
CA PRO A 167 -3.45 1.38 7.79
C PRO A 167 -2.31 0.37 8.02
N TYR A 168 -1.07 0.85 7.94
CA TYR A 168 0.12 0.08 8.32
C TYR A 168 1.31 1.01 8.55
N SER A 169 2.30 0.53 9.29
CA SER A 169 3.68 1.00 9.17
C SER A 169 4.46 -0.04 8.40
N MET A 170 5.27 0.38 7.42
CA MET A 170 6.14 -0.52 6.69
C MET A 170 7.54 0.06 6.57
N GLY A 171 8.51 -0.81 6.31
CA GLY A 171 9.88 -0.38 6.05
C GLY A 171 10.73 -1.47 5.43
N TRP A 172 11.91 -1.05 4.98
CA TRP A 172 12.88 -1.93 4.33
C TRP A 172 14.12 -2.08 5.18
N HIS A 173 14.62 -3.31 5.31
CA HIS A 173 15.89 -3.62 5.94
C HIS A 173 16.80 -4.33 4.92
N GLY A 174 18.06 -3.91 4.86
CA GLY A 174 19.13 -4.56 4.11
C GLY A 174 20.45 -4.36 4.82
N ALA A 175 21.54 -4.88 4.25
CA ALA A 175 22.87 -4.71 4.84
C ALA A 175 23.22 -3.22 5.05
N PRO A 176 23.90 -2.88 6.16
CA PRO A 176 24.28 -1.50 6.46
C PRO A 176 25.15 -0.88 5.36
N THR A 177 25.15 0.45 5.32
CA THR A 177 25.87 1.28 4.35
C THR A 177 27.07 1.98 5.01
N GLY A 178 27.49 3.15 4.53
CA GLY A 178 28.63 3.87 5.05
C GLY A 178 29.92 3.06 4.88
N GLU A 179 30.66 2.87 5.97
CA GLU A 179 31.90 2.08 5.98
C GLU A 179 31.69 0.61 5.53
N PHE A 180 30.49 0.05 5.73
CA PHE A 180 30.18 -1.33 5.32
C PHE A 180 29.72 -1.44 3.86
N ARG A 181 29.58 -0.33 3.13
CA ARG A 181 29.06 -0.32 1.75
C ARG A 181 29.82 -1.30 0.84
N ASN A 182 31.15 -1.31 0.96
CA ASN A 182 32.03 -2.15 0.16
C ASN A 182 32.43 -3.47 0.85
N THR A 183 31.84 -3.76 2.01
CA THR A 183 32.07 -5.02 2.74
C THR A 183 31.08 -6.09 2.25
N PRO A 184 31.54 -7.33 1.97
CA PRO A 184 30.65 -8.46 1.72
C PRO A 184 29.84 -8.79 2.99
N MET A 185 28.57 -8.39 3.01
CA MET A 185 27.63 -8.61 4.11
C MET A 185 26.69 -9.76 3.79
N ASP A 186 27.25 -10.93 3.43
CA ASP A 186 26.49 -12.04 2.85
C ASP A 186 25.51 -12.68 3.84
N HIS A 187 25.64 -12.41 5.14
CA HIS A 187 24.65 -12.81 6.15
C HIS A 187 23.31 -12.08 6.02
N TRP A 188 23.29 -10.90 5.40
CA TRP A 188 22.07 -10.11 5.20
C TRP A 188 21.26 -10.58 4.00
N VAL A 189 19.93 -10.53 4.17
CA VAL A 189 18.97 -10.60 3.08
C VAL A 189 18.08 -9.36 3.15
N PHE A 190 18.00 -8.63 2.04
CA PHE A 190 17.11 -7.48 1.90
C PHE A 190 15.64 -7.93 2.01
N HIS A 191 14.84 -7.23 2.82
CA HIS A 191 13.43 -7.59 3.05
C HIS A 191 12.58 -6.37 3.43
N GLY A 192 11.30 -6.43 3.09
CA GLY A 192 10.28 -5.48 3.51
C GLY A 192 9.40 -6.08 4.61
N ILE A 193 8.89 -5.24 5.52
CA ILE A 193 8.01 -5.67 6.61
C ILE A 193 6.84 -4.70 6.72
N TYR A 194 5.65 -5.23 6.94
CA TYR A 194 4.42 -4.47 7.13
C TYR A 194 3.79 -4.84 8.47
N TYR A 195 3.46 -3.82 9.26
CA TYR A 195 2.85 -3.90 10.58
C TYR A 195 1.47 -3.23 10.56
N PRO A 196 0.41 -3.95 10.13
CA PRO A 196 -0.94 -3.41 10.14
C PRO A 196 -1.64 -3.61 11.50
N PRO A 197 -2.39 -2.60 12.00
CA PRO A 197 -3.03 -2.68 13.30
C PRO A 197 -4.43 -3.30 13.29
N LEU A 198 -5.12 -3.39 12.15
CA LEU A 198 -6.51 -3.87 12.12
C LEU A 198 -6.61 -5.38 12.35
N VAL A 199 -7.64 -5.82 13.08
CA VAL A 199 -7.80 -7.22 13.49
C VAL A 199 -9.07 -7.85 12.90
N ARG A 200 -10.24 -7.29 13.22
CA ARG A 200 -11.55 -7.93 12.95
C ARG A 200 -12.41 -7.14 11.96
N SER A 201 -12.20 -5.83 11.85
CA SER A 201 -12.97 -4.94 10.99
C SER A 201 -12.19 -3.66 10.71
N ALA A 202 -12.77 -2.79 9.88
CA ALA A 202 -12.25 -1.45 9.62
C ALA A 202 -12.12 -0.56 10.87
N THR A 203 -12.83 -0.89 11.97
CA THR A 203 -12.89 -0.07 13.19
C THR A 203 -12.22 -0.73 14.40
N VAL A 204 -11.88 -2.01 14.31
CA VAL A 204 -11.29 -2.78 15.44
C VAL A 204 -9.81 -3.01 15.18
N LYS A 205 -8.98 -2.37 16.02
CA LYS A 205 -7.52 -2.47 15.97
C LYS A 205 -6.95 -3.24 17.16
N LYS A 206 -5.76 -3.79 16.96
CA LYS A 206 -4.89 -4.33 17.99
C LYS A 206 -4.29 -3.16 18.78
N PHE A 207 -4.21 -3.35 20.10
CA PHE A 207 -3.49 -2.46 21.00
C PHE A 207 -2.34 -3.25 21.62
N MET A 208 -1.09 -2.85 21.33
CA MET A 208 0.08 -3.41 22.00
C MET A 208 0.28 -2.69 23.34
N VAL A 209 -0.42 -3.18 24.37
CA VAL A 209 -0.50 -2.56 25.70
C VAL A 209 -0.37 -3.60 26.81
N GLY A 210 -0.34 -3.17 28.07
CA GLY A 210 -0.40 -4.07 29.23
C GLY A 210 0.71 -5.12 29.22
N TYR A 211 0.34 -6.38 29.01
CA TYR A 211 1.28 -7.50 28.95
C TYR A 211 2.31 -7.35 27.82
N GLU A 212 1.93 -6.81 26.66
CA GLU A 212 2.85 -6.64 25.52
C GLU A 212 3.90 -5.54 25.76
N MET A 213 3.60 -4.57 26.62
CA MET A 213 4.56 -3.52 27.00
C MET A 213 5.49 -3.95 28.15
N LEU A 214 5.06 -4.87 29.01
CA LEU A 214 5.75 -5.21 30.26
C LEU A 214 6.34 -6.62 30.28
N ALA A 215 6.00 -7.50 29.32
CA ALA A 215 6.45 -8.89 29.30
C ALA A 215 6.85 -9.35 27.90
N GLN A 216 5.89 -9.71 27.03
CA GLN A 216 6.17 -10.20 25.69
C GLN A 216 4.98 -10.00 24.76
N SER A 217 5.27 -9.98 23.46
CA SER A 217 4.26 -9.92 22.39
C SER A 217 3.24 -11.07 22.48
N GLN A 218 1.98 -10.79 22.20
CA GLN A 218 0.89 -11.77 22.12
C GLN A 218 0.11 -11.59 20.82
N ARG A 219 -0.55 -12.63 20.32
CA ARG A 219 -1.46 -12.52 19.17
C ARG A 219 -2.68 -13.43 19.30
N ASP A 220 -3.81 -12.98 18.74
CA ASP A 220 -5.08 -13.71 18.78
C ASP A 220 -5.29 -14.64 17.56
N ILE A 221 -4.70 -14.31 16.41
CA ILE A 221 -4.84 -15.06 15.15
C ILE A 221 -3.50 -15.70 14.76
N THR A 222 -3.53 -16.93 14.25
CA THR A 222 -2.31 -17.63 13.80
C THR A 222 -1.78 -17.10 12.47
N PRO A 223 -0.45 -17.10 12.25
CA PRO A 223 0.16 -16.74 10.98
C PRO A 223 -0.43 -17.49 9.80
N GLU A 224 -0.72 -18.79 9.97
CA GLU A 224 -1.31 -19.65 8.96
C GLU A 224 -2.71 -19.16 8.59
N LYS A 225 -3.53 -18.83 9.60
CA LYS A 225 -4.89 -18.33 9.36
C LYS A 225 -4.87 -16.94 8.73
N ALA A 226 -3.98 -16.06 9.19
CA ALA A 226 -3.80 -14.74 8.62
C ALA A 226 -3.38 -14.81 7.15
N ALA A 227 -2.44 -15.71 6.81
CA ALA A 227 -2.00 -15.94 5.44
C ALA A 227 -3.11 -16.52 4.56
N GLU A 228 -3.89 -17.48 5.06
CA GLU A 228 -5.06 -18.03 4.38
C GLU A 228 -6.08 -16.92 4.03
N VAL A 229 -6.42 -16.06 5.00
CA VAL A 229 -7.33 -14.93 4.79
C VAL A 229 -6.80 -14.00 3.71
N LEU A 230 -5.55 -13.55 3.82
CA LEU A 230 -4.95 -12.61 2.86
C LEU A 230 -4.87 -13.22 1.44
N ARG A 231 -4.49 -14.49 1.33
CA ARG A 231 -4.37 -15.19 0.04
C ARG A 231 -5.69 -15.27 -0.71
N ASN A 232 -6.79 -15.45 0.01
CA ASN A 232 -8.14 -15.56 -0.54
C ASN A 232 -8.78 -14.22 -0.94
N LEU A 233 -8.10 -13.08 -0.71
CA LEU A 233 -8.58 -11.77 -1.13
C LEU A 233 -8.22 -11.48 -2.60
N SER A 234 -9.13 -10.75 -3.26
CA SER A 234 -8.98 -10.33 -4.66
C SER A 234 -7.75 -9.44 -4.89
N GLU A 235 -7.16 -9.57 -6.08
CA GLU A 235 -6.11 -8.69 -6.62
C GLU A 235 -6.65 -7.46 -7.34
N SER A 236 -7.95 -7.41 -7.55
CA SER A 236 -8.64 -6.25 -8.09
C SER A 236 -9.12 -5.36 -6.94
N HIS A 237 -8.69 -4.10 -6.95
CA HIS A 237 -8.94 -3.18 -5.86
C HIS A 237 -10.41 -2.74 -5.84
N PHE A 238 -11.11 -2.91 -4.69
CA PHE A 238 -12.55 -2.65 -4.58
C PHE A 238 -12.98 -1.25 -5.06
N TYR A 239 -12.19 -0.21 -4.76
CA TYR A 239 -12.48 1.15 -5.21
C TYR A 239 -12.47 1.29 -6.75
N LEU A 240 -11.55 0.61 -7.44
CA LEU A 240 -11.47 0.65 -8.90
C LEU A 240 -12.66 -0.09 -9.53
N GLU A 241 -13.06 -1.22 -8.96
CA GLU A 241 -14.25 -1.96 -9.39
C GLU A 241 -15.52 -1.10 -9.27
N LEU A 242 -15.71 -0.46 -8.12
CA LEU A 242 -16.84 0.45 -7.89
C LEU A 242 -16.84 1.63 -8.86
N LYS A 243 -15.66 2.19 -9.17
CA LYS A 243 -15.51 3.28 -10.12
C LYS A 243 -15.89 2.83 -11.54
N MET A 244 -15.40 1.69 -12.01
CA MET A 244 -15.73 1.13 -13.32
C MET A 244 -17.23 0.81 -13.44
N GLN A 245 -17.86 0.29 -12.38
CA GLN A 245 -19.30 0.03 -12.37
C GLN A 245 -20.11 1.34 -12.50
N LYS A 246 -19.73 2.40 -11.76
CA LYS A 246 -20.37 3.72 -11.86
C LYS A 246 -20.23 4.33 -13.26
N GLU A 247 -19.06 4.20 -13.89
CA GLU A 247 -18.81 4.69 -15.26
C GLU A 247 -19.64 3.93 -16.30
N LYS A 248 -19.80 2.61 -16.16
CA LYS A 248 -20.70 1.79 -17.01
C LYS A 248 -22.18 2.19 -16.87
N VAL A 249 -22.64 2.49 -15.66
CA VAL A 249 -24.02 2.96 -15.42
C VAL A 249 -24.23 4.36 -16.01
N SER A 250 -23.27 5.27 -15.84
CA SER A 250 -23.32 6.63 -16.39
C SER A 250 -23.34 6.64 -17.93
N SER A 251 -22.51 5.81 -18.56
CA SER A 251 -22.48 5.66 -20.03
C SER A 251 -23.75 5.03 -20.59
N LYS A 252 -24.36 4.05 -19.90
CA LYS A 252 -25.69 3.52 -20.25
C LYS A 252 -26.80 4.58 -20.14
N LYS A 253 -26.83 5.38 -19.07
CA LYS A 253 -27.79 6.50 -18.93
C LYS A 253 -27.62 7.56 -20.02
N LYS A 254 -26.39 7.91 -20.40
CA LYS A 254 -26.13 8.84 -21.52
C LYS A 254 -26.60 8.30 -22.87
N ARG A 255 -26.48 6.99 -23.12
CA ARG A 255 -26.97 6.36 -24.36
C ARG A 255 -28.50 6.22 -24.38
N GLY A 256 -29.14 5.90 -23.25
CA GLY A 256 -30.61 5.82 -23.16
C GLY A 256 -31.32 7.18 -23.18
N GLY A 257 -30.68 8.25 -22.71
CA GLY A 257 -31.22 9.61 -22.79
C GLY A 257 -31.13 10.25 -24.19
N ALA A 258 -30.30 9.69 -25.08
CA ALA A 258 -30.19 10.14 -26.47
C ALA A 258 -31.30 9.57 -27.37
N SER A 259 -31.83 8.37 -27.07
CA SER A 259 -32.95 7.77 -27.81
C SER A 259 -34.32 8.38 -27.47
N ASP A 260 -34.45 9.05 -26.32
CA ASP A 260 -35.72 9.65 -25.88
C ASP A 260 -35.92 11.11 -26.34
N ARG A 261 -34.85 11.77 -26.82
CA ARG A 261 -34.94 13.14 -27.37
C ARG A 261 -35.25 13.19 -28.86
N SER A 262 -35.16 12.08 -29.60
CA SER A 262 -35.53 12.01 -31.02
C SER A 262 -37.01 11.69 -31.27
N ALA A 263 -37.81 11.45 -30.23
CA ALA A 263 -39.23 11.08 -30.37
C ALA A 263 -40.23 12.23 -30.08
N LYS A 264 -39.77 13.47 -29.82
CA LYS A 264 -40.63 14.61 -29.48
C LYS A 264 -40.57 15.82 -30.44
N SER A 265 -40.18 15.60 -31.69
CA SER A 265 -40.23 16.65 -32.72
C SER A 265 -40.90 16.13 -34.00
N ASN A 266 -42.22 15.91 -33.96
CA ASN A 266 -43.05 15.78 -35.17
C ASN A 266 -44.56 15.84 -34.85
N ILE A 267 -45.02 16.96 -34.30
CA ILE A 267 -46.42 17.44 -34.33
C ILE A 267 -46.25 18.97 -34.29
N GLY A 268 -46.49 19.78 -35.31
CA GLY A 268 -47.55 19.82 -36.31
C GLY A 268 -48.01 21.27 -36.34
N ASP A 269 -47.38 22.11 -37.16
CA ASP A 269 -47.66 23.54 -37.28
C ASP A 269 -48.77 23.77 -38.33
N LYS A 270 -49.99 24.10 -37.86
CA LYS A 270 -51.05 24.73 -38.66
C LYS A 270 -51.74 25.77 -37.78
N GLY A 271 -51.57 27.03 -38.16
CA GLY A 271 -51.97 28.18 -37.35
C GLY A 271 -53.44 28.55 -37.37
N GLN A 272 -53.77 29.59 -36.60
CA GLN A 272 -54.78 30.60 -36.94
C GLN A 272 -54.66 31.83 -36.04
N LYS A 273 -55.11 32.95 -36.61
CA LYS A 273 -54.99 34.35 -36.17
C LYS A 273 -56.02 34.76 -35.10
N ALA A 274 -55.73 35.94 -34.50
CA ALA A 274 -56.64 36.96 -33.92
C ALA A 274 -57.30 36.61 -32.58
N SER A 275 -57.58 37.50 -31.62
CA SER A 275 -57.53 38.96 -31.43
C SER A 275 -57.79 39.17 -29.92
N ASP A 276 -56.98 39.95 -29.21
CA ASP A 276 -57.24 41.35 -28.78
C ASP A 276 -58.10 41.53 -27.50
N LYS A 277 -57.69 42.54 -26.72
CA LYS A 277 -58.29 43.19 -25.53
C LYS A 277 -58.02 42.66 -24.12
N GLY A 278 -57.51 43.56 -23.28
CA GLY A 278 -57.95 43.70 -21.88
C GLY A 278 -56.87 44.08 -20.86
N GLU A 279 -56.84 45.36 -20.48
CA GLU A 279 -56.22 45.99 -19.30
C GLU A 279 -56.24 45.13 -18.02
N THR A 280 -55.30 45.22 -17.06
CA THR A 280 -55.21 46.33 -16.10
C THR A 280 -53.94 46.27 -15.23
N LYS A 281 -53.53 47.45 -14.77
CA LYS A 281 -52.42 47.78 -13.88
C LYS A 281 -52.52 47.13 -12.49
N SER A 282 -51.37 46.82 -11.87
CA SER A 282 -51.12 47.10 -10.45
C SER A 282 -49.63 46.94 -10.10
N LYS A 283 -49.02 48.02 -9.59
CA LYS A 283 -47.69 48.08 -8.99
C LYS A 283 -47.81 47.70 -7.52
N THR A 284 -46.90 46.91 -6.95
CA THR A 284 -46.49 47.11 -5.54
C THR A 284 -45.08 46.59 -5.27
N GLN A 285 -44.34 47.36 -4.47
CA GLN A 285 -42.94 47.23 -4.08
C GLN A 285 -42.70 46.21 -2.94
N ILE A 286 -41.58 45.49 -3.06
CA ILE A 286 -40.48 45.19 -2.08
C ILE A 286 -40.63 45.93 -0.72
N PRO A 287 -40.35 45.35 0.49
CA PRO A 287 -39.02 44.80 0.80
C PRO A 287 -38.82 43.63 1.79
N LYS A 288 -37.59 43.10 1.62
CA LYS A 288 -36.71 42.35 2.53
C LYS A 288 -36.91 42.64 4.03
N THR A 289 -36.82 41.58 4.83
CA THR A 289 -36.28 41.64 6.19
C THR A 289 -35.39 40.42 6.46
N SER A 290 -34.22 40.74 7.00
CA SER A 290 -33.24 39.86 7.62
C SER A 290 -33.60 39.60 9.09
N LYS A 291 -33.33 38.39 9.57
CA LYS A 291 -32.64 38.11 10.85
C LYS A 291 -32.09 36.69 10.79
#